data_AF-A0A8K0U8L6-F1
#
_entry.id   AF-A0A8K0U8L6-F1
#
_cell.length_a   1.000
_cell.length_b   1.000
_cell.length_c   1.000
_cell.angle_alpha   90.00
_cell.angle_beta   90.00
_cell.angle_gamma   90.00
#
_symmetry.space_group_name_H-M   'P 1'
#
loop_
_entity.id
_entity.type
_entity.pdbx_description
1 polymer ?
#
loop_
_entity_poly.entity_id
_entity_poly.type
_entity_poly.pdbx_seq_one_letter_code
_entity_poly.pdbx_strand_id
1 'polypeptide(L)'
;MTAPLSSTSKQATTDVAVELSHSQPPPPLPFELQGIITPDTWETRVHAIVAVTSRYSRPTFERIYLMFGILVTLVISVAAYYFSLRELENTGNNSDANVWYARFISLGVTIATWVVLFFPVTLWKYMGKVRIKKILARWSQDDIRTIPPYAAGPEWRLTPPGLFRDAIILAVTVPVKPRKSNFQPDANLPPYIGPASEPLPPYRYLKMNHWSKDISGGTRYGDIPIYSDSKNIF
;
A
#
# COMPACT_ATOMS: atom_id res chain seq x y z
N MET A 1 17.42 -29.86 19.78
CA MET A 1 17.18 -28.91 18.69
C MET A 1 15.72 -28.50 18.74
N THR A 2 15.43 -27.36 19.36
CA THR A 2 14.07 -26.81 19.50
C THR A 2 13.86 -25.76 18.41
N ALA A 3 12.87 -25.98 17.55
CA ALA A 3 12.46 -25.00 16.55
C ALA A 3 11.65 -23.88 17.24
N PRO A 4 11.90 -22.59 16.95
CA PRO A 4 11.05 -21.52 17.43
C PRO A 4 9.75 -21.46 16.60
N LEU A 5 8.63 -21.78 17.24
CA LEU A 5 7.29 -21.49 16.74
C LEU A 5 7.07 -19.97 16.74
N SER A 6 7.38 -19.31 15.62
CA SER A 6 6.90 -17.96 15.35
C SER A 6 5.46 -18.05 14.87
N SER A 7 4.50 -18.11 15.81
CA SER A 7 3.09 -17.85 15.50
C SER A 7 2.94 -16.36 15.16
N THR A 8 3.27 -16.03 13.91
CA THR A 8 2.92 -14.73 13.34
C THR A 8 1.41 -14.72 13.20
N SER A 9 0.72 -14.27 14.26
CA SER A 9 -0.69 -13.93 14.21
C SER A 9 -0.88 -12.92 13.09
N LYS A 10 -1.33 -13.39 11.93
CA LYS A 10 -1.75 -12.52 10.83
C LYS A 10 -2.94 -11.75 11.35
N GLN A 11 -2.71 -10.52 11.82
CA GLN A 11 -3.80 -9.61 12.15
C GLN A 11 -4.71 -9.53 10.93
N ALA A 12 -5.99 -9.84 11.14
CA ALA A 12 -6.99 -9.68 10.10
C ALA A 12 -6.89 -8.23 9.61
N THR A 13 -6.79 -8.05 8.30
CA THR A 13 -6.58 -6.76 7.67
C THR A 13 -7.72 -6.58 6.68
N THR A 14 -8.46 -5.49 6.79
CA THR A 14 -9.56 -5.17 5.87
C THR A 14 -9.08 -4.11 4.90
N ASP A 15 -9.01 -4.48 3.63
CA ASP A 15 -8.64 -3.57 2.54
C ASP A 15 -9.92 -3.03 1.90
N VAL A 16 -10.14 -1.72 2.04
CA VAL A 16 -11.24 -1.01 1.39
C VAL A 16 -10.69 -0.33 0.14
N ALA A 17 -11.05 -0.85 -1.03
CA ALA A 17 -10.65 -0.29 -2.32
C ALA A 17 -11.75 0.62 -2.88
N VAL A 18 -11.41 1.87 -3.13
CA VAL A 18 -12.27 2.89 -3.74
C VAL A 18 -11.67 3.31 -5.07
N GLU A 19 -12.45 3.19 -6.14
CA GLU A 19 -12.08 3.73 -7.44
C GLU A 19 -12.39 5.22 -7.50
N LEU A 20 -11.41 6.01 -7.95
CA LEU A 20 -11.48 7.45 -8.10
C LEU A 20 -11.20 7.79 -9.57
N SER A 21 -11.94 8.75 -10.12
CA SER A 21 -11.63 9.37 -11.41
C SER A 21 -11.61 10.88 -11.25
N HIS A 22 -10.75 11.57 -12.01
CA HIS A 22 -10.74 13.02 -12.05
C HIS A 22 -12.04 13.63 -12.60
N SER A 23 -12.83 12.84 -13.33
CA SER A 23 -14.05 13.27 -14.00
C SER A 23 -15.30 13.12 -13.13
N GLN A 24 -15.16 12.44 -11.99
CA GLN A 24 -16.25 12.14 -11.08
C GLN A 24 -16.07 12.94 -9.77
N PRO A 25 -17.17 13.33 -9.11
CA PRO A 25 -17.09 13.94 -7.79
C PRO A 25 -16.46 12.95 -6.80
N PRO A 26 -15.77 13.44 -5.75
CA PRO A 26 -15.24 12.59 -4.68
C PRO A 26 -16.34 11.68 -4.11
N PRO A 27 -16.10 10.37 -3.98
CA PRO A 27 -17.07 9.49 -3.37
C PRO A 27 -17.21 9.78 -1.87
N PRO A 28 -18.40 9.56 -1.29
CA PRO A 28 -18.61 9.71 0.14
C PRO A 28 -17.74 8.71 0.92
N LEU A 29 -17.47 9.02 2.19
CA LEU A 29 -16.68 8.16 3.09
C LEU A 29 -17.31 6.76 3.17
N PRO A 30 -16.58 5.68 2.80
CA PRO A 30 -17.06 4.31 2.93
C PRO A 30 -17.46 3.97 4.36
N PHE A 31 -18.51 3.16 4.50
CA PHE A 31 -19.03 2.77 5.81
C PHE A 31 -17.98 2.07 6.69
N GLU A 32 -17.09 1.25 6.11
CA GLU A 32 -16.07 0.53 6.89
C GLU A 32 -15.01 1.45 7.49
N LEU A 33 -14.85 2.67 6.96
CA LEU A 33 -13.88 3.65 7.44
C LEU A 33 -14.49 4.62 8.48
N GLN A 34 -15.81 4.57 8.68
CA GLN A 34 -16.51 5.41 9.65
C GLN A 34 -16.03 5.09 11.08
N GLY A 35 -15.52 6.11 11.78
CA GLY A 35 -14.98 5.99 13.14
C GLY A 35 -13.46 5.82 13.21
N ILE A 36 -12.78 5.66 12.06
CA ILE A 36 -11.31 5.66 11.98
C ILE A 36 -10.82 6.97 11.37
N ILE A 37 -11.46 7.39 10.28
CA ILE A 37 -11.12 8.61 9.55
C ILE A 37 -12.30 9.57 9.65
N THR A 38 -12.03 10.85 9.95
CA THR A 38 -13.09 11.88 9.95
C THR A 38 -13.50 12.23 8.52
N PRO A 39 -14.78 12.56 8.27
CA PRO A 39 -15.26 12.92 6.93
C PRO A 39 -14.45 14.05 6.27
N ASP A 40 -14.08 15.06 7.06
CA ASP A 40 -13.28 16.20 6.61
C ASP A 40 -11.85 15.80 6.16
N THR A 41 -11.20 14.90 6.91
CA THR A 41 -9.88 14.36 6.54
C THR A 41 -9.97 13.56 5.24
N TRP A 42 -11.04 12.78 5.07
CA TRP A 42 -11.29 12.00 3.86
C TRP A 42 -11.44 12.90 2.64
N GLU A 43 -12.34 13.87 2.70
CA GLU A 43 -12.62 14.81 1.61
C GLU A 43 -11.35 15.57 1.20
N THR A 44 -10.62 16.12 2.19
CA THR A 44 -9.36 16.84 1.95
C THR A 44 -8.31 15.97 1.26
N ARG A 45 -8.13 14.71 1.70
CA ARG A 45 -7.15 13.78 1.12
C ARG A 45 -7.54 13.33 -0.28
N VAL A 46 -8.81 13.00 -0.49
CA VAL A 46 -9.31 12.60 -1.82
C VAL A 46 -9.16 13.74 -2.81
N HIS A 47 -9.51 14.97 -2.44
CA HIS A 47 -9.28 16.14 -3.30
C HIS A 47 -7.80 16.35 -3.62
N ALA A 48 -6.91 16.21 -2.62
CA ALA A 48 -5.47 16.33 -2.85
C ALA A 48 -4.95 15.25 -3.82
N ILE A 49 -5.41 14.00 -3.69
CA ILE A 49 -5.05 12.90 -4.61
C ILE A 49 -5.53 13.24 -6.02
N VAL A 50 -6.79 13.63 -6.18
CA VAL A 50 -7.40 13.91 -7.49
C VAL A 50 -6.70 15.11 -8.15
N ALA A 51 -6.42 16.17 -7.38
CA ALA A 51 -5.74 17.37 -7.88
C ALA A 51 -4.31 17.07 -8.35
N VAL A 52 -3.58 16.20 -7.65
CA VAL A 52 -2.23 15.80 -8.08
C VAL A 52 -2.31 14.86 -9.27
N THR A 53 -3.21 13.89 -9.24
CA THR A 53 -3.28 12.84 -10.25
C THR A 53 -3.81 13.35 -11.59
N SER A 54 -4.78 14.27 -11.59
CA SER A 54 -5.29 14.94 -12.79
C SER A 54 -4.23 15.72 -13.57
N ARG A 55 -3.14 16.15 -12.92
CA ARG A 55 -2.00 16.79 -13.59
C ARG A 55 -1.12 15.81 -14.36
N TYR A 56 -1.15 14.52 -14.02
CA TYR A 56 -0.32 13.47 -14.61
C TYR A 56 -1.13 12.40 -15.37
N SER A 57 -2.46 12.48 -15.34
CA SER A 57 -3.39 11.65 -16.09
C SER A 57 -3.98 12.46 -17.25
N ARG A 58 -3.48 12.25 -18.47
CA ARG A 58 -4.03 12.87 -19.68
C ARG A 58 -4.14 11.80 -20.77
N PRO A 59 -5.14 10.90 -20.70
CA PRO A 59 -5.23 9.74 -21.57
C PRO A 59 -5.39 10.12 -23.05
N THR A 60 -6.08 11.22 -23.36
CA THR A 60 -6.21 11.74 -24.74
C THR A 60 -4.87 12.22 -25.30
N PHE A 61 -4.12 12.99 -24.52
CA PHE A 61 -2.78 13.44 -24.89
C PHE A 61 -1.83 12.25 -25.09
N GLU A 62 -1.85 11.27 -24.19
CA GLU A 62 -1.03 10.05 -24.29
C GLU A 62 -1.31 9.26 -25.58
N ARG A 63 -2.60 9.12 -25.96
CA ARG A 63 -2.99 8.44 -27.21
C ARG A 63 -2.50 9.19 -28.44
N ILE A 64 -2.72 10.51 -28.49
CA ILE A 64 -2.29 11.36 -29.62
C ILE A 64 -0.77 11.32 -29.74
N TYR A 65 -0.07 11.46 -28.60
CA TYR A 65 1.38 11.45 -28.55
C TYR A 65 1.96 10.09 -29.01
N LEU A 66 1.36 8.98 -28.58
CA LEU A 66 1.79 7.65 -29.01
C LEU A 66 1.58 7.45 -30.52
N MET A 67 0.41 7.85 -31.05
CA MET A 67 0.14 7.74 -32.50
C MET A 67 1.12 8.60 -33.31
N PHE A 68 1.36 9.83 -32.87
CA PHE A 68 2.34 10.71 -33.48
C PHE A 68 3.76 10.12 -33.40
N GLY A 69 4.14 9.58 -32.24
CA GLY A 69 5.46 8.96 -32.04
C GLY A 69 5.69 7.75 -32.94
N ILE A 70 4.68 6.90 -33.15
CA ILE A 70 4.78 5.78 -34.09
C ILE A 70 4.96 6.28 -35.53
N LEU A 71 4.17 7.29 -35.95
CA LEU A 71 4.27 7.85 -37.30
C LEU A 71 5.64 8.48 -37.54
N VAL A 72 6.13 9.29 -36.60
CA VAL A 72 7.46 9.91 -36.67
C VAL A 72 8.56 8.86 -36.72
N THR A 73 8.46 7.80 -35.91
CA THR A 73 9.45 6.70 -35.93
C THR A 73 9.53 6.06 -37.31
N LEU A 74 8.39 5.77 -37.95
CA LEU A 74 8.37 5.16 -39.28
C LEU A 74 8.99 6.07 -40.34
N VAL A 75 8.59 7.33 -40.37
CA VAL A 75 9.10 8.30 -41.35
C VAL A 75 10.60 8.52 -41.18
N ILE A 76 11.07 8.71 -39.94
CA ILE A 76 12.49 8.92 -39.66
C ILE A 76 13.31 7.67 -39.99
N SER A 77 12.81 6.47 -39.67
CA SER A 77 13.52 5.22 -39.97
C SER A 77 13.72 5.02 -41.47
N VAL A 78 12.67 5.24 -42.26
CA VAL A 78 12.71 5.15 -43.73
C VAL A 78 13.65 6.22 -44.31
N ALA A 79 13.52 7.47 -43.86
CA ALA A 79 14.39 8.55 -44.31
C ALA A 79 15.86 8.28 -43.97
N ALA A 80 16.16 7.84 -42.75
CA ALA A 80 17.52 7.51 -42.31
C ALA A 80 18.12 6.38 -43.16
N TYR A 81 17.34 5.38 -43.55
CA TYR A 81 17.78 4.32 -44.46
C TYR A 81 18.12 4.88 -45.84
N TYR A 82 17.24 5.67 -46.46
CA TYR A 82 17.49 6.24 -47.78
C TYR A 82 18.68 7.20 -47.80
N PHE A 83 18.80 8.07 -46.79
CA PHE A 83 19.93 8.99 -46.69
C PHE A 83 21.26 8.25 -46.48
N SER A 84 21.29 7.26 -45.59
CA SER A 84 22.51 6.48 -45.36
C SER A 84 22.91 5.66 -46.59
N LEU A 85 21.96 5.03 -47.27
CA LEU A 85 22.24 4.26 -48.48
C LEU A 85 22.80 5.16 -49.60
N ARG A 86 22.15 6.31 -49.85
CA ARG A 86 22.61 7.28 -50.85
C ARG A 86 24.05 7.75 -50.58
N GLU A 87 24.38 8.03 -49.32
CA GLU A 87 25.72 8.49 -48.95
C GLU A 87 26.78 7.39 -49.10
N LEU A 88 26.43 6.16 -48.74
CA LEU A 88 27.30 4.99 -48.90
C LEU A 88 27.54 4.65 -50.38
N GLU A 89 26.53 4.79 -51.23
CA GLU A 89 26.64 4.60 -52.70
C GLU A 89 27.51 5.69 -53.36
N ASN A 90 27.37 6.96 -52.93
CA ASN A 90 28.21 8.06 -53.43
C ASN A 90 29.70 7.85 -53.13
N THR A 91 30.04 7.06 -52.11
CA THR A 91 31.43 6.72 -51.75
C THR A 91 32.07 5.73 -52.75
N GLY A 92 31.31 5.24 -53.74
CA GLY A 92 31.83 4.53 -54.91
C GLY A 92 32.09 3.03 -54.70
N ASN A 93 31.78 2.49 -53.51
CA ASN A 93 31.99 1.08 -53.20
C ASN A 93 30.66 0.31 -53.12
N ASN A 94 30.03 0.02 -54.26
CA ASN A 94 28.75 -0.70 -54.35
C ASN A 94 28.88 -2.18 -53.98
N SER A 95 29.12 -2.44 -52.70
CA SER A 95 29.16 -3.77 -52.11
C SER A 95 27.91 -4.04 -51.28
N ASP A 96 27.48 -5.30 -51.19
CA ASP A 96 26.37 -5.73 -50.31
C ASP A 96 26.57 -5.31 -48.85
N ALA A 97 27.81 -5.03 -48.44
CA ALA A 97 28.13 -4.51 -47.11
C ALA A 97 27.49 -3.13 -46.86
N ASN A 98 27.40 -2.25 -47.87
CA ASN A 98 26.80 -0.92 -47.72
C ASN A 98 25.32 -0.99 -47.36
N VAL A 99 24.59 -1.97 -47.92
CA VAL A 99 23.18 -2.20 -47.58
C VAL A 99 23.03 -2.58 -46.11
N TRP A 100 23.94 -3.41 -45.58
CA TRP A 100 23.95 -3.77 -44.17
C TRP A 100 24.31 -2.60 -43.26
N TYR A 101 25.30 -1.78 -43.62
CA TYR A 101 25.65 -0.59 -42.87
C TYR A 101 24.49 0.42 -42.81
N ALA A 102 23.81 0.67 -43.93
CA ALA A 102 22.63 1.53 -43.98
C ALA A 102 21.51 1.03 -43.05
N ARG A 103 21.29 -0.29 -42.99
CA ARG A 103 20.34 -0.91 -42.06
C ARG A 103 20.72 -0.66 -40.60
N PHE A 104 21.98 -0.86 -40.22
CA PHE A 104 22.43 -0.60 -38.84
C PHE A 104 22.32 0.87 -38.45
N ILE A 105 22.65 1.79 -39.36
CA ILE A 105 22.49 3.23 -39.14
C ILE A 105 21.00 3.56 -38.92
N SER A 106 20.13 3.09 -39.80
CA SER A 106 18.68 3.33 -39.67
C SER A 106 18.11 2.77 -38.36
N LEU A 107 18.58 1.59 -37.91
CA LEU A 107 18.22 1.01 -36.62
C LEU A 107 18.70 1.88 -35.46
N GLY A 108 19.95 2.33 -35.49
CA GLY A 108 20.51 3.23 -34.46
C GLY A 108 19.71 4.53 -34.34
N VAL A 109 19.38 5.16 -35.47
CA VAL A 109 18.54 6.38 -35.52
C VAL A 109 17.13 6.11 -35.00
N THR A 110 16.57 4.94 -35.30
CA THR A 110 15.23 4.54 -34.80
C THR A 110 15.22 4.44 -33.27
N ILE A 111 16.25 3.79 -32.68
CA ILE A 111 16.40 3.70 -31.22
C ILE A 111 16.59 5.09 -30.60
N ALA A 112 17.46 5.92 -31.18
CA ALA A 112 17.67 7.28 -30.71
C ALA A 112 16.36 8.10 -30.71
N THR A 113 15.57 7.96 -31.78
CA THR A 113 14.25 8.59 -31.92
C THR A 113 13.30 8.13 -30.81
N TRP A 114 13.28 6.83 -30.51
CA TRP A 114 12.48 6.29 -29.40
C TRP A 114 12.87 6.89 -28.06
N VAL A 115 14.16 6.98 -27.77
CA VAL A 115 14.63 7.59 -26.52
C VAL A 115 14.16 9.05 -26.47
N VAL A 116 14.39 9.84 -27.52
CA VAL A 116 14.01 11.27 -27.52
C VAL A 116 12.51 11.48 -27.36
N LEU A 117 11.66 10.66 -28.01
CA LEU A 117 10.21 10.80 -27.95
C LEU A 117 9.61 10.23 -26.66
N PHE A 118 9.97 9.00 -26.28
CA PHE A 118 9.32 8.33 -25.16
C PHE A 118 9.93 8.68 -23.79
N PHE A 119 11.20 9.12 -23.74
CA PHE A 119 11.84 9.45 -22.47
C PHE A 119 11.17 10.61 -21.71
N PRO A 120 10.84 11.76 -22.33
CA PRO A 120 10.18 12.86 -21.62
C PRO A 120 8.82 12.45 -21.03
N VAL A 121 8.05 11.64 -21.76
CA VAL A 121 6.72 11.18 -21.31
C VAL A 121 6.84 10.18 -20.16
N THR A 122 7.77 9.24 -20.25
CA THR A 122 8.02 8.28 -19.17
C THR A 122 8.55 8.98 -17.90
N LEU A 123 9.43 9.97 -18.06
CA LEU A 123 9.93 10.79 -16.95
C LEU A 123 8.80 11.60 -16.31
N TRP A 124 7.95 12.25 -17.10
CA TRP A 124 6.80 12.99 -16.58
C TRP A 124 5.85 12.11 -15.76
N LYS A 125 5.54 10.90 -16.26
CA LYS A 125 4.75 9.90 -15.53
C LYS A 125 5.44 9.44 -14.25
N TYR A 126 6.75 9.22 -14.29
CA TYR A 126 7.53 8.83 -13.12
C TYR A 126 7.51 9.90 -12.04
N MET A 127 7.67 11.19 -12.39
CA MET A 127 7.58 12.30 -11.44
C MET A 127 6.22 12.36 -10.74
N GLY A 128 5.12 12.08 -11.46
CA GLY A 128 3.78 11.96 -10.87
C GLY A 128 3.71 10.88 -9.79
N LYS A 129 4.25 9.69 -10.07
CA LYS A 129 4.32 8.58 -9.09
C LYS A 129 5.12 8.95 -7.85
N VAL A 130 6.27 9.60 -8.02
CA VAL A 130 7.12 10.04 -6.89
C VAL A 130 6.38 11.06 -6.04
N ARG A 131 5.67 12.01 -6.64
CA ARG A 131 4.92 13.04 -5.92
C ARG A 131 3.79 12.46 -5.08
N ILE A 132 3.03 11.52 -5.65
CA ILE A 132 1.98 10.76 -4.94
C ILE A 132 2.58 10.03 -3.74
N LYS A 133 3.66 9.25 -3.94
CA LYS A 133 4.32 8.52 -2.85
C LYS A 133 4.77 9.44 -1.72
N LYS A 134 5.29 10.63 -2.06
CA LYS A 134 5.71 11.63 -1.07
C LYS A 134 4.53 12.18 -0.25
N ILE A 135 3.37 12.37 -0.86
CA ILE A 135 2.15 12.81 -0.16
C ILE A 135 1.66 11.71 0.77
N LEU A 136 1.60 10.48 0.28
CA LEU A 136 1.16 9.31 1.06
C LEU A 136 2.06 9.08 2.28
N ALA A 137 3.38 9.19 2.09
CA ALA A 137 4.36 9.06 3.17
C ALA A 137 4.23 10.17 4.24
N ARG A 138 3.81 11.38 3.84
CA ARG A 138 3.54 12.45 4.80
C ARG A 138 2.29 12.15 5.61
N TRP A 139 1.21 11.73 4.94
CA TRP A 139 -0.02 11.35 5.63
C TRP A 139 0.17 10.18 6.57
N SER A 140 0.97 9.16 6.20
CA SER A 140 1.28 8.08 7.14
C SER A 140 2.04 8.59 8.37
N GLN A 141 2.95 9.57 8.22
CA GLN A 141 3.65 10.17 9.35
C GLN A 141 2.72 11.00 10.23
N ASP A 142 1.79 11.74 9.64
CA ASP A 142 0.79 12.52 10.37
C ASP A 142 -0.21 11.61 11.11
N ASP A 143 -0.64 10.52 10.48
CA ASP A 143 -1.51 9.52 11.10
C ASP A 143 -0.82 8.86 12.32
N ILE A 144 0.45 8.47 12.20
CA ILE A 144 1.22 7.90 13.33
C ILE A 144 1.33 8.86 14.51
N ARG A 145 1.36 10.19 14.27
CA ARG A 145 1.44 11.20 15.34
C ARG A 145 0.13 11.42 16.08
N THR A 146 -0.99 11.21 15.41
CA THR A 146 -2.33 11.43 15.99
C THR A 146 -2.86 10.20 16.71
N ILE A 147 -2.36 9.01 16.35
CA ILE A 147 -2.83 7.74 16.87
C ILE A 147 -2.05 7.36 18.13
N PRO A 148 -2.70 6.83 19.18
CA PRO A 148 -2.00 6.41 20.39
C PRO A 148 -0.99 5.28 20.12
N PRO A 149 0.12 5.18 20.88
CA PRO A 149 1.26 4.29 20.57
C PRO A 149 0.95 2.80 20.41
N TYR A 150 -0.19 2.35 20.93
CA TYR A 150 -0.64 0.96 20.96
C TYR A 150 -1.74 0.64 19.93
N ALA A 151 -2.15 1.61 19.12
CA ALA A 151 -3.13 1.42 18.06
C ALA A 151 -2.44 1.40 16.69
N ALA A 152 -2.73 0.37 15.89
CA ALA A 152 -2.30 0.33 14.50
C ALA A 152 -3.12 1.34 13.68
N GLY A 153 -2.44 2.17 12.89
CA GLY A 153 -3.05 3.20 12.07
C GLY A 153 -3.47 2.73 10.68
N PRO A 154 -4.35 3.47 10.00
CA PRO A 154 -4.74 3.15 8.62
C PRO A 154 -3.55 3.35 7.68
N GLU A 155 -3.26 2.35 6.84
CA GLU A 155 -2.26 2.48 5.78
C GLU A 155 -2.95 2.89 4.48
N TRP A 156 -2.50 3.99 3.89
CA TRP A 156 -3.02 4.47 2.62
C TRP A 156 -2.15 3.93 1.49
N ARG A 157 -2.78 3.27 0.51
CA ARG A 157 -2.14 2.76 -0.69
C ARG A 157 -2.83 3.31 -1.92
N LEU A 158 -2.07 3.94 -2.80
CA LEU A 158 -2.61 4.47 -4.05
C LEU A 158 -1.97 3.76 -5.24
N THR A 159 -2.82 3.20 -6.10
CA THR A 159 -2.41 2.76 -7.44
C THR A 159 -2.64 3.91 -8.41
N PRO A 160 -1.57 4.53 -8.94
CA PRO A 160 -1.69 5.62 -9.89
C PRO A 160 -2.30 5.11 -11.21
N PRO A 161 -2.88 6.01 -12.02
CA PRO A 161 -3.47 5.65 -13.29
C PRO A 161 -2.43 5.00 -14.21
N GLY A 162 -2.86 3.92 -14.87
CA GLY A 162 -2.07 3.21 -15.87
C GLY A 162 -1.87 4.03 -17.15
N LEU A 163 -1.14 3.47 -18.11
CA LEU A 163 -1.09 4.04 -19.46
C LEU A 163 -2.48 3.97 -20.09
N PHE A 164 -2.94 5.08 -20.67
CA PHE A 164 -4.25 5.20 -21.34
C PHE A 164 -5.50 4.99 -20.47
N ARG A 165 -5.33 4.89 -19.15
CA ARG A 165 -6.41 4.73 -18.17
C ARG A 165 -6.40 5.92 -17.24
N ASP A 166 -7.60 6.36 -16.87
CA ASP A 166 -7.77 7.46 -15.93
C ASP A 166 -8.22 6.99 -14.52
N ALA A 167 -8.56 5.71 -14.38
CA ALA A 167 -8.93 5.13 -13.11
C ALA A 167 -7.77 5.17 -12.11
N ILE A 168 -8.04 5.69 -10.93
CA ILE A 168 -7.14 5.74 -9.78
C ILE A 168 -7.73 4.80 -8.73
N ILE A 169 -6.95 3.87 -8.19
CA ILE A 169 -7.46 2.95 -7.16
C ILE A 169 -6.83 3.35 -5.84
N LEU A 170 -7.65 3.81 -4.91
CA LEU A 170 -7.28 4.10 -3.54
C LEU A 170 -7.65 2.91 -2.65
N ALA A 171 -6.66 2.23 -2.10
CA ALA A 171 -6.85 1.19 -1.11
C ALA A 171 -6.47 1.74 0.27
N VAL A 172 -7.42 1.70 1.21
CA VAL A 172 -7.16 2.01 2.62
C VAL A 172 -7.17 0.69 3.38
N THR A 173 -6.02 0.35 3.92
CA THR A 173 -5.80 -0.86 4.69
C THR A 173 -6.02 -0.54 6.16
N VAL A 174 -7.06 -1.14 6.75
CA VAL A 174 -7.39 -0.98 8.16
C VAL A 174 -6.96 -2.23 8.94
N PRO A 175 -6.12 -2.08 9.97
CA PRO A 175 -5.84 -3.18 10.89
C PRO A 175 -7.09 -3.48 11.70
N VAL A 176 -7.61 -4.71 11.60
CA VAL A 176 -8.77 -5.12 12.41
C VAL A 176 -8.32 -5.12 13.86
N LYS A 177 -8.86 -4.20 14.66
CA LYS A 177 -8.71 -4.27 16.11
C LYS A 177 -9.24 -5.65 16.53
N PRO A 178 -8.43 -6.50 17.19
CA PRO A 178 -8.94 -7.77 17.69
C PRO A 178 -10.13 -7.43 18.56
N ARG A 179 -11.30 -7.99 18.23
CA ARG A 179 -12.52 -7.82 19.03
C ARG A 179 -12.11 -8.14 20.46
N LYS A 180 -12.36 -7.23 21.41
CA LYS A 180 -12.16 -7.50 22.83
C LYS A 180 -13.10 -8.66 23.18
N SER A 181 -12.58 -9.87 23.01
CA SER A 181 -13.16 -11.06 23.58
C SER A 181 -13.02 -10.90 25.08
N ASN A 182 -14.08 -11.23 25.83
CA ASN A 182 -13.97 -11.36 27.28
C ASN A 182 -13.02 -12.50 27.69
N PHE A 183 -12.60 -13.32 26.72
CA PHE A 183 -11.62 -14.37 26.90
C PHE A 183 -10.23 -13.84 26.50
N GLN A 184 -9.25 -14.01 27.41
CA GLN A 184 -7.84 -13.82 27.05
C GLN A 184 -7.50 -14.73 25.85
N PRO A 185 -6.63 -14.27 24.92
CA PRO A 185 -6.24 -15.06 23.74
C PRO A 185 -5.70 -16.45 24.10
N ASP A 186 -5.08 -16.56 25.29
CA ASP A 186 -4.51 -17.78 25.85
C ASP A 186 -5.29 -18.28 27.08
N ALA A 187 -6.51 -17.77 27.34
CA ALA A 187 -7.33 -18.33 28.40
C ALA A 187 -7.76 -19.74 28.00
N ASN A 188 -7.40 -20.71 28.83
CA ASN A 188 -7.97 -22.05 28.74
C ASN A 188 -9.50 -21.93 28.79
N LEU A 189 -10.13 -22.17 27.65
CA LEU A 189 -11.57 -22.32 27.57
C LEU A 189 -11.95 -23.49 28.49
N PRO A 190 -13.05 -23.38 29.25
CA PRO A 190 -13.59 -24.53 29.96
C PRO A 190 -13.73 -25.71 28.99
N PRO A 191 -13.44 -26.94 29.43
CA PRO A 191 -13.30 -28.12 28.56
C PRO A 191 -14.58 -28.50 27.78
N TYR A 192 -15.71 -27.85 28.05
CA TYR A 192 -16.97 -28.03 27.32
C TYR A 192 -17.21 -27.02 26.18
N ILE A 193 -16.33 -26.03 25.97
CA ILE A 193 -16.45 -24.98 24.93
C ILE A 193 -15.40 -25.14 23.82
N GLY A 194 -14.22 -25.69 24.12
CA GLY A 194 -13.13 -25.87 23.15
C GLY A 194 -13.30 -27.08 22.22
N PRO A 195 -12.67 -27.08 21.03
CA PRO A 195 -12.60 -28.29 20.20
C PRO A 195 -11.94 -29.42 20.98
N ALA A 196 -12.44 -30.65 20.81
CA ALA A 196 -11.92 -31.84 21.47
C ALA A 196 -10.53 -32.22 20.94
N SER A 197 -9.50 -31.47 21.33
CA SER A 197 -8.12 -31.77 21.02
C SER A 197 -7.27 -31.62 22.27
N GLU A 198 -7.24 -32.70 23.06
CA GLU A 198 -6.12 -33.26 23.82
C GLU A 198 -6.63 -34.03 25.05
N PRO A 199 -5.99 -35.15 25.44
CA PRO A 199 -6.39 -35.90 26.62
C PRO A 199 -6.10 -35.05 27.85
N LEU A 200 -7.15 -34.80 28.65
CA LEU A 200 -7.06 -34.12 29.95
C LEU A 200 -5.87 -34.67 30.75
N PRO A 201 -4.99 -33.81 31.31
CA PRO A 201 -4.04 -34.30 32.31
C PRO A 201 -4.86 -34.87 33.49
N PRO A 202 -4.49 -36.04 34.03
CA PRO A 202 -5.26 -36.68 35.08
C PRO A 202 -5.38 -35.72 36.28
N TYR A 203 -6.60 -35.59 36.81
CA TYR A 203 -7.02 -34.72 37.93
C TYR A 203 -6.17 -34.86 39.23
N ARG A 204 -5.15 -35.71 39.24
CA ARG A 204 -4.35 -36.08 40.41
C ARG A 204 -3.14 -35.18 40.69
N TYR A 205 -2.83 -34.23 39.81
CA TYR A 205 -1.66 -33.33 40.00
C TYR A 205 -1.98 -31.85 39.77
N LEU A 206 -3.10 -31.35 40.30
CA LEU A 206 -3.18 -29.95 40.75
C LEU A 206 -2.64 -29.87 42.18
N LYS A 207 -1.37 -30.23 42.36
CA LYS A 207 -0.68 -29.93 43.61
C LYS A 207 -0.30 -28.45 43.53
N MET A 208 -1.02 -27.63 44.28
CA MET A 208 -0.71 -26.22 44.56
C MET A 208 0.71 -26.12 45.16
N ASN A 209 1.74 -26.16 44.34
CA ASN A 209 3.14 -26.13 44.79
C ASN A 209 3.81 -24.77 44.60
N HIS A 210 3.11 -23.77 44.06
CA HIS A 210 3.64 -22.40 43.91
C HIS A 210 3.01 -21.38 44.88
N TRP A 211 2.25 -21.85 45.88
CA TRP A 211 1.50 -21.00 46.83
C TRP A 211 1.89 -21.21 48.31
N SER A 212 3.07 -21.78 48.62
CA SER A 212 3.37 -22.13 50.02
C SER A 212 4.80 -21.89 50.50
N LYS A 213 5.50 -20.83 50.06
CA LYS A 213 6.72 -20.42 50.76
C LYS A 213 6.91 -18.97 51.18
N ASP A 214 6.10 -18.01 50.71
CA ASP A 214 6.27 -16.59 51.09
C ASP A 214 5.03 -15.91 51.71
N ILE A 215 4.10 -16.68 52.28
CA ILE A 215 2.96 -16.10 53.02
C ILE A 215 3.00 -16.56 54.47
N SER A 216 3.98 -16.07 55.22
CA SER A 216 3.93 -15.98 56.69
C SER A 216 3.33 -14.66 57.19
N GLY A 217 2.75 -13.84 56.30
CA GLY A 217 1.97 -12.64 56.65
C GLY A 217 0.48 -12.91 56.49
N GLY A 218 -0.14 -13.53 57.50
CA GLY A 218 -1.56 -13.85 57.50
C GLY A 218 -2.44 -12.60 57.47
N THR A 219 -3.06 -12.32 56.33
CA THR A 219 -4.35 -11.61 56.29
C THR A 219 -5.42 -12.64 55.93
N ARG A 220 -6.30 -12.90 56.90
CA ARG A 220 -7.43 -13.82 56.74
C ARG A 220 -8.43 -13.21 55.75
N TYR A 221 -8.93 -14.04 54.84
CA TYR A 221 -10.14 -13.74 54.07
C TYR A 221 -11.29 -13.47 55.08
N GLY A 222 -11.70 -12.20 55.20
CA GLY A 222 -12.71 -11.76 56.16
C GLY A 222 -12.79 -10.25 56.37
N ASP A 223 -11.69 -9.52 56.19
CA ASP A 223 -11.69 -8.06 56.39
C ASP A 223 -11.89 -7.30 55.08
N ILE A 224 -13.14 -7.26 54.61
CA ILE A 224 -13.59 -6.20 53.71
C ILE A 224 -14.26 -5.15 54.62
N PRO A 225 -13.66 -3.96 54.85
CA PRO A 225 -14.39 -2.90 55.50
C PRO A 225 -15.48 -2.40 54.53
N ILE A 226 -16.69 -2.87 54.76
CA ILE A 226 -17.91 -2.31 54.17
C ILE A 226 -18.34 -1.17 55.09
N TYR A 227 -18.43 0.04 54.53
CA TYR A 227 -18.84 1.33 55.11
C TYR A 227 -17.78 2.12 55.91
N SER A 228 -17.17 3.10 55.25
CA SER A 228 -16.70 4.32 55.90
C SER A 228 -17.86 5.32 55.98
N ASP A 229 -18.59 5.33 57.10
CA ASP A 229 -19.59 6.35 57.40
C ASP A 229 -18.88 7.58 57.99
N SER A 230 -18.71 8.63 57.18
CA SER A 230 -18.14 9.89 57.62
C SER A 230 -19.24 10.78 58.21
N LYS A 231 -19.41 10.73 59.53
CA LYS A 231 -20.16 11.75 60.28
C LYS A 231 -19.19 12.59 61.11
N ASN A 232 -18.77 13.71 60.51
CA ASN A 232 -18.21 14.84 61.26
C ASN A 232 -19.36 15.68 61.79
N ILE A 233 -19.50 15.74 63.11
CA ILE A 233 -20.21 16.82 63.80
C ILE A 233 -19.30 17.27 64.95
N PHE A 234 -19.05 18.58 64.94
CA PHE A 234 -18.35 19.48 65.87
C PHE A 234 -17.99 18.97 67.27
#